data_AF-A0A1I6G4M3-F1
#
_entry.id   AF-A0A1I6G4M3-F1
#
_cell.length_a   1.000
_cell.length_b   1.000
_cell.length_c   1.000
_cell.angle_alpha   90.00
_cell.angle_beta   90.00
_cell.angle_gamma   90.00
#
_symmetry.space_group_name_H-M   'P 1'
#
loop_
_entity.id
_entity.type
_entity.pdbx_description
1 polymer ?
#
loop_
_entity_poly.entity_id
_entity_poly.type
_entity_poly.pdbx_seq_one_letter_code
_entity_poly.pdbx_strand_id
1 'polypeptide(L)'
;MSTEYDAEARVESPVMTSELDEGIQRALTRGRTFAASLPTHAWMTLNQVADAERMSVEALLARGAGQGLLHRWRTQRALHHLLSRGYLRRDGEHVIPTVCGIGAIRPYMSMDPTSSAFPALRERRRQELAAERTGADARDGSRAHGAQR
;
A
#
# COMPACT_ATOMS: atom_id res chain seq x y z
N MET A 1 22.42 53.11 -16.81
CA MET A 1 21.66 52.03 -17.48
C MET A 1 21.37 50.97 -16.44
N SER A 2 20.19 51.03 -15.83
CA SER A 2 19.77 50.11 -14.77
C SER A 2 19.02 48.94 -15.38
N THR A 3 19.50 47.72 -15.13
CA THR A 3 18.78 46.48 -15.37
C THR A 3 17.72 46.32 -14.30
N GLU A 4 16.46 46.56 -14.66
CA GLU A 4 15.31 46.16 -13.85
C GLU A 4 15.30 44.62 -13.76
N TYR A 5 15.53 44.14 -12.54
CA TYR A 5 15.31 42.76 -12.14
C TYR A 5 13.81 42.60 -11.93
N ASP A 6 13.08 42.22 -12.97
CA ASP A 6 11.74 41.64 -12.83
C ASP A 6 11.89 40.23 -12.27
N ALA A 7 12.04 40.14 -10.95
CA ALA A 7 11.80 38.92 -10.21
C ALA A 7 10.29 38.68 -10.23
N GLU A 8 9.81 38.03 -11.30
CA GLU A 8 8.50 37.42 -11.32
C GLU A 8 8.38 36.50 -10.10
N ALA A 9 7.70 37.01 -9.07
CA ALA A 9 7.23 36.21 -7.97
C ALA A 9 6.27 35.18 -8.55
N ARG A 10 6.81 34.01 -8.92
CA ARG A 10 6.02 32.80 -9.12
C ARG A 10 5.29 32.56 -7.82
N VAL A 11 4.04 33.01 -7.77
CA VAL A 11 3.07 32.60 -6.79
C VAL A 11 2.90 31.10 -7.02
N GLU A 12 3.64 30.29 -6.26
CA GLU A 12 3.37 28.86 -6.12
C GLU A 12 1.96 28.76 -5.56
N SER A 13 0.99 28.55 -6.45
CA SER A 13 -0.37 28.24 -6.08
C SER A 13 -0.33 27.13 -5.03
N PRO A 14 -0.98 27.28 -3.87
CA PRO A 14 -1.02 26.21 -2.88
C PRO A 14 -1.57 24.98 -3.58
N VAL A 15 -0.78 23.91 -3.61
CA VAL A 15 -1.25 22.61 -4.11
C VAL A 15 -2.49 22.29 -3.29
N MET A 16 -3.66 22.43 -3.91
CA MET A 16 -4.94 22.03 -3.33
C MET A 16 -4.86 20.52 -3.14
N THR A 17 -4.39 20.08 -1.96
CA THR A 17 -4.27 18.68 -1.62
C THR A 17 -5.66 18.12 -1.43
N SER A 18 -6.11 17.28 -2.36
CA SER A 18 -7.40 16.62 -2.25
C SER A 18 -7.45 15.73 -0.99
N GLU A 19 -8.63 15.47 -0.44
CA GLU A 19 -8.78 14.52 0.70
C GLU A 19 -8.13 13.15 0.42
N LEU A 20 -8.14 12.76 -0.86
CA LEU A 20 -7.47 11.55 -1.35
C LEU A 20 -5.94 11.64 -1.15
N ASP A 21 -5.34 12.77 -1.45
CA ASP A 21 -3.89 13.01 -1.34
C ASP A 21 -3.43 13.04 0.12
N GLU A 22 -4.21 13.69 0.99
CA GLU A 22 -3.97 13.62 2.43
C GLU A 22 -4.13 12.19 2.98
N GLY A 23 -5.10 11.44 2.44
CA GLY A 23 -5.27 10.01 2.74
C GLY A 23 -4.06 9.18 2.34
N ILE A 24 -3.48 9.45 1.16
CA ILE A 24 -2.26 8.81 0.66
C ILE A 24 -1.08 9.15 1.56
N GLN A 25 -0.87 10.43 1.88
CA GLN A 25 0.22 10.88 2.74
C GLN A 25 0.15 10.26 4.14
N ARG A 26 -1.06 10.19 4.73
CA ARG A 26 -1.28 9.49 6.01
C ARG A 26 -0.95 8.01 5.91
N ALA A 27 -1.37 7.34 4.84
CA ALA A 27 -1.09 5.91 4.64
C ALA A 27 0.41 5.65 4.47
N LEU A 28 1.11 6.45 3.65
CA LEU A 28 2.56 6.37 3.46
C LEU A 28 3.31 6.62 4.77
N THR A 29 2.92 7.65 5.51
CA THR A 29 3.53 8.01 6.79
C THR A 29 3.36 6.89 7.82
N ARG A 30 2.17 6.29 7.92
CA ARG A 30 1.96 5.11 8.76
C ARG A 30 2.87 3.96 8.34
N GLY A 31 2.90 3.66 7.04
CA GLY A 31 3.77 2.63 6.48
C GLY A 31 5.22 2.82 6.90
N ARG A 32 5.77 4.02 6.67
CA ARG A 32 7.12 4.41 7.06
C ARG A 32 7.37 4.24 8.55
N THR A 33 6.46 4.73 9.38
CA THR A 33 6.62 4.74 10.85
C THR A 33 6.73 3.33 11.40
N PHE A 34 5.93 2.41 10.88
CA PHE A 34 5.89 1.02 11.36
C PHE A 34 6.82 0.07 10.58
N ALA A 35 7.47 0.53 9.51
CA ALA A 35 8.39 -0.27 8.70
C ALA A 35 9.51 -0.90 9.54
N ALA A 36 10.10 -0.14 10.47
CA ALA A 36 11.18 -0.60 11.35
C ALA A 36 10.76 -1.75 12.28
N SER A 37 9.46 -1.93 12.51
CA SER A 37 8.92 -3.02 13.34
C SER A 37 8.61 -4.30 12.55
N LEU A 38 8.72 -4.27 11.21
CA LEU A 38 8.45 -5.44 10.39
C LEU A 38 9.56 -6.50 10.58
N PRO A 39 9.20 -7.75 10.89
CA PRO A 39 10.16 -8.85 10.86
C PRO A 39 10.83 -8.93 9.49
N THR A 40 12.12 -9.23 9.44
CA THR A 40 12.92 -9.26 8.19
C THR A 40 12.24 -10.06 7.08
N HIS A 41 11.71 -11.24 7.39
CA HIS A 41 11.02 -12.09 6.40
C HIS A 41 9.74 -11.43 5.86
N ALA A 42 8.99 -10.73 6.71
CA ALA A 42 7.80 -10.00 6.30
C ALA A 42 8.16 -8.79 5.43
N TRP A 43 9.22 -8.06 5.78
CA TRP A 43 9.74 -6.98 4.95
C TRP A 43 10.17 -7.51 3.57
N MET A 44 10.91 -8.62 3.51
CA MET A 44 11.32 -9.25 2.24
C MET A 44 10.13 -9.70 1.40
N THR A 45 9.13 -10.34 2.02
CA THR A 45 7.89 -10.74 1.32
C THR A 45 7.14 -9.52 0.78
N LEU A 46 7.03 -8.44 1.58
CA LEU A 46 6.39 -7.20 1.14
C LEU A 46 7.14 -6.55 -0.03
N ASN A 47 8.47 -6.48 0.03
CA ASN A 47 9.29 -5.94 -1.04
C ASN A 47 9.12 -6.74 -2.34
N GLN A 48 9.10 -8.08 -2.27
CA GLN A 48 8.87 -8.94 -3.43
C GLN A 48 7.51 -8.70 -4.09
N VAL A 49 6.45 -8.57 -3.29
CA VAL A 49 5.11 -8.27 -3.80
C VAL A 49 5.04 -6.84 -4.35
N ALA A 50 5.76 -5.89 -3.74
CA ALA A 50 5.85 -4.53 -4.22
C ALA A 50 6.55 -4.42 -5.58
N ASP A 51 7.63 -5.17 -5.79
CA ASP A 51 8.38 -5.18 -7.05
C ASP A 51 7.56 -5.79 -8.21
N ALA A 52 6.69 -6.76 -7.92
CA ALA A 52 5.81 -7.36 -8.93
C ALA A 52 4.49 -6.61 -9.11
N GLU A 53 4.17 -5.65 -8.23
CA GLU A 53 2.89 -4.92 -8.08
C GLU A 53 1.64 -5.77 -7.80
N ARG A 54 1.64 -7.03 -8.22
CA ARG A 54 0.59 -8.04 -8.04
C ARG A 54 1.25 -9.41 -8.10
N MET A 55 1.00 -10.27 -7.11
CA MET A 55 1.61 -11.61 -7.08
C MET A 55 0.61 -12.66 -6.63
N SER A 56 0.57 -13.82 -7.30
CA SER A 56 -0.20 -14.97 -6.82
C SER A 56 0.37 -15.48 -5.49
N VAL A 57 -0.50 -15.83 -4.55
CA VAL A 57 -0.09 -16.46 -3.29
C VAL A 57 0.67 -17.76 -3.55
N GLU A 58 0.22 -18.56 -4.51
CA GLU A 58 0.90 -19.80 -4.89
C GLU A 58 2.29 -19.51 -5.45
N ALA A 59 2.40 -18.56 -6.38
CA ALA A 59 3.69 -18.18 -6.96
C ALA A 59 4.67 -17.68 -5.90
N LEU A 60 4.19 -16.88 -4.93
CA LEU A 60 5.01 -16.40 -3.82
C LEU A 60 5.48 -17.54 -2.90
N LEU A 61 4.64 -18.54 -2.65
CA LEU A 61 5.00 -19.71 -1.84
C LEU A 61 5.93 -20.68 -2.59
N ALA A 62 5.78 -20.79 -3.91
CA ALA A 62 6.65 -21.58 -4.77
C ALA A 62 8.03 -20.92 -4.95
N ARG A 63 8.12 -19.60 -4.75
CA ARG A 63 9.37 -18.82 -4.82
C ARG A 63 10.24 -19.16 -3.60
N GLY A 64 11.11 -20.15 -3.78
CA GLY A 64 11.88 -20.79 -2.72
C GLY A 64 11.49 -22.25 -2.47
N ALA A 65 10.87 -22.93 -3.44
CA ALA A 65 10.58 -24.37 -3.37
C ALA A 65 11.83 -25.21 -3.02
N GLY A 66 13.03 -24.77 -3.42
CA GLY A 66 14.31 -25.39 -3.03
C GLY A 66 14.71 -25.21 -1.56
N GLN A 67 14.02 -24.35 -0.78
CA GLN A 67 14.28 -24.08 0.64
C GLN A 67 13.37 -24.88 1.59
N GLY A 68 12.49 -25.73 1.05
CA GLY A 68 11.69 -26.69 1.82
C GLY A 68 10.50 -26.11 2.60
N LEU A 69 9.89 -26.96 3.42
CA LEU A 69 8.62 -26.71 4.13
C LEU A 69 8.69 -25.53 5.13
N LEU A 70 9.84 -25.33 5.78
CA LEU A 70 10.01 -24.26 6.75
C LEU A 70 9.92 -22.87 6.10
N HIS A 71 10.51 -22.69 4.91
CA HIS A 71 10.40 -21.44 4.16
C HIS A 71 8.94 -21.15 3.79
N ARG A 72 8.23 -22.16 3.29
CA ARG A 72 6.80 -22.04 2.96
C ARG A 72 5.98 -21.57 4.17
N TRP A 73 6.20 -22.19 5.34
CA TRP A 73 5.51 -21.81 6.57
C TRP A 73 5.84 -20.38 7.02
N ARG A 74 7.11 -19.97 6.95
CA ARG A 74 7.53 -18.59 7.29
C ARG A 74 6.90 -17.57 6.34
N THR A 75 6.84 -17.85 5.05
CA THR A 75 6.22 -16.99 4.04
C THR A 75 4.71 -16.90 4.25
N GLN A 76 4.02 -18.00 4.59
CA GLN A 76 2.61 -17.96 4.98
C GLN A 76 2.37 -17.10 6.22
N ARG A 77 3.21 -17.24 7.26
CA ARG A 77 3.12 -16.44 8.49
C ARG A 77 3.36 -14.95 8.20
N ALA A 78 4.35 -14.64 7.36
CA ALA A 78 4.63 -13.29 6.89
C ALA A 78 3.44 -12.70 6.11
N LEU A 79 2.87 -13.44 5.17
CA LEU A 79 1.67 -13.04 4.42
C LEU A 79 0.49 -12.74 5.34
N HIS A 80 0.20 -13.63 6.28
CA HIS A 80 -0.87 -13.42 7.25
C HIS A 80 -0.63 -12.15 8.06
N HIS A 81 0.60 -11.94 8.54
CA HIS A 81 0.97 -10.74 9.27
C HIS A 81 0.76 -9.47 8.44
N LEU A 82 1.27 -9.42 7.20
CA LEU A 82 1.16 -8.26 6.31
C LEU A 82 -0.28 -7.95 5.93
N LEU A 83 -1.10 -8.96 5.66
CA LEU A 83 -2.53 -8.82 5.37
C LEU A 83 -3.29 -8.30 6.58
N SER A 84 -3.06 -8.86 7.77
CA SER A 84 -3.73 -8.45 9.02
C SER A 84 -3.42 -7.01 9.41
N ARG A 85 -2.25 -6.49 9.01
CA ARG A 85 -1.80 -5.12 9.28
C ARG A 85 -2.11 -4.15 8.13
N GLY A 86 -2.72 -4.62 7.05
CA GLY A 86 -3.12 -3.78 5.92
C GLY A 86 -1.96 -3.29 5.04
N TYR A 87 -0.80 -3.95 5.07
CA TYR A 87 0.30 -3.67 4.13
C TYR A 87 0.10 -4.33 2.77
N LEU A 88 -0.65 -5.44 2.77
CA LEU A 88 -1.10 -6.12 1.56
C LEU A 88 -2.63 -6.19 1.59
N ARG A 89 -3.23 -6.27 0.40
CA ARG A 89 -4.64 -6.58 0.18
C ARG A 89 -4.73 -7.86 -0.64
N ARG A 90 -5.76 -8.68 -0.38
CA ARG A 90 -6.13 -9.80 -1.27
C ARG A 90 -7.02 -9.33 -2.41
N ASP A 91 -6.76 -9.86 -3.59
CA ASP A 91 -7.58 -9.72 -4.79
C ASP A 91 -7.71 -11.10 -5.46
N GLY A 92 -8.74 -11.84 -5.03
CA GLY A 92 -8.84 -13.28 -5.33
C GLY A 92 -7.63 -14.05 -4.81
N GLU A 93 -6.95 -14.77 -5.72
CA GLU A 93 -5.74 -15.54 -5.44
C GLU A 93 -4.44 -14.70 -5.39
N HIS A 94 -4.56 -13.40 -5.66
CA HIS A 94 -3.43 -12.49 -5.72
C HIS A 94 -3.33 -11.64 -4.45
N VAL A 95 -2.11 -11.20 -4.17
CA VAL A 95 -1.81 -10.17 -3.18
C VAL A 95 -1.23 -8.96 -3.87
N ILE A 96 -1.69 -7.79 -3.42
CA ILE A 96 -1.37 -6.48 -3.97
C ILE A 96 -0.87 -5.61 -2.81
N PRO A 97 0.22 -4.85 -2.96
CA PRO A 97 0.67 -3.92 -1.94
C PRO A 97 -0.32 -2.76 -1.81
N THR A 98 -0.59 -2.35 -0.57
CA THR A 98 -1.37 -1.13 -0.31
C THR A 98 -0.47 0.10 -0.33
N VAL A 99 -1.03 1.30 -0.35
CA VAL A 99 -0.28 2.56 -0.17
C VAL A 99 0.50 2.54 1.15
N CYS A 100 -0.07 1.96 2.22
CA CYS A 100 0.64 1.73 3.47
C CYS A 100 1.83 0.78 3.29
N GLY A 101 1.63 -0.32 2.54
CA GLY A 101 2.69 -1.25 2.14
C GLY A 101 3.83 -0.58 1.37
N ILE A 102 3.49 0.26 0.39
CA ILE A 102 4.47 1.02 -0.38
C ILE A 102 5.25 1.98 0.53
N GLY A 103 4.58 2.68 1.44
CA GLY A 103 5.24 3.57 2.40
C GLY A 103 6.23 2.85 3.33
N ALA A 104 6.00 1.56 3.61
CA ALA A 104 6.89 0.76 4.44
C ALA A 104 8.20 0.33 3.73
N ILE A 105 8.18 0.22 2.41
CA ILE A 105 9.34 -0.24 1.62
C ILE A 105 10.05 0.91 0.89
N ARG A 106 9.29 1.87 0.36
CA ARG A 106 9.78 2.95 -0.51
C ARG A 106 9.41 4.34 0.02
N PRO A 107 9.76 4.69 1.27
CA PRO A 107 9.28 5.92 1.91
C PRO A 107 9.62 7.18 1.11
N TYR A 108 10.86 7.35 0.66
CA TYR A 108 11.32 8.61 0.07
C TYR A 108 10.85 8.86 -1.37
N MET A 109 10.60 7.81 -2.16
CA MET A 109 10.14 7.96 -3.55
C MET A 109 8.63 8.23 -3.67
N SER A 110 7.88 7.97 -2.60
CA SER A 110 6.41 8.01 -2.62
C SER A 110 5.80 9.19 -1.85
N MET A 111 6.57 9.88 -1.02
CA MET A 111 6.07 10.95 -0.15
C MET A 111 5.97 12.33 -0.80
N ASP A 112 6.60 12.57 -1.96
CA ASP A 112 6.44 13.83 -2.68
C ASP A 112 5.11 13.83 -3.48
N PRO A 113 4.14 14.72 -3.19
CA PRO A 113 2.89 14.83 -3.95
C PRO A 113 3.08 15.20 -5.42
N THR A 114 4.22 15.81 -5.75
CA THR A 114 4.57 16.24 -7.11
C THR A 114 5.32 15.15 -7.88
N SER A 115 5.65 14.04 -7.23
CA SER A 115 6.30 12.87 -7.83
C SER A 115 5.50 12.28 -8.98
N SER A 116 6.20 11.79 -10.01
CA SER A 116 5.61 11.02 -11.12
C SER A 116 4.93 9.72 -10.65
N ALA A 117 5.24 9.22 -9.45
CA ALA A 117 4.59 8.05 -8.86
C ALA A 117 3.20 8.37 -8.26
N PHE A 118 2.89 9.65 -8.00
CA PHE A 118 1.69 10.04 -7.26
C PHE A 118 0.37 9.72 -7.97
N PRO A 119 0.24 9.86 -9.31
CA PRO A 119 -0.94 9.39 -10.04
C PRO A 119 -1.24 7.89 -9.82
N ALA A 120 -0.20 7.04 -9.80
CA ALA A 120 -0.36 5.61 -9.54
C ALA A 120 -0.79 5.33 -8.09
N LEU A 121 -0.28 6.11 -7.12
CA LEU A 121 -0.72 6.04 -5.72
C LEU A 121 -2.17 6.47 -5.54
N ARG A 122 -2.63 7.49 -6.26
CA ARG A 122 -4.04 7.90 -6.28
C ARG A 122 -4.94 6.79 -6.77
N GLU A 123 -4.59 6.18 -7.90
CA GLU A 123 -5.37 5.10 -8.46
C GLU A 123 -5.43 3.89 -7.51
N ARG A 124 -4.29 3.52 -6.94
CA ARG A 124 -4.21 2.46 -5.93
C ARG A 124 -5.07 2.76 -4.71
N ARG A 125 -5.04 4.00 -4.18
CA ARG A 125 -5.86 4.37 -3.03
C ARG A 125 -7.35 4.33 -3.34
N ARG A 126 -7.77 4.70 -4.55
CA ARG A 126 -9.18 4.55 -4.98
C ARG A 126 -9.61 3.08 -4.97
N GLN A 127 -8.77 2.19 -5.50
CA GLN A 127 -9.05 0.75 -5.51
C GLN A 127 -9.12 0.16 -4.10
N GLU A 128 -8.24 0.60 -3.19
CA GLU A 128 -8.31 0.23 -1.77
C GLU A 128 -9.63 0.66 -1.13
N LEU A 129 -10.02 1.92 -1.30
CA LEU A 129 -11.26 2.46 -0.74
C LEU A 129 -12.49 1.75 -1.31
N ALA A 130 -12.49 1.42 -2.61
CA ALA A 130 -13.56 0.65 -3.23
C ALA A 130 -13.65 -0.76 -2.62
N ALA A 131 -12.51 -1.44 -2.44
CA ALA A 131 -12.46 -2.77 -1.84
C ALA A 131 -12.84 -2.76 -0.35
N GLU A 132 -12.48 -1.72 0.41
CA GLU A 132 -12.88 -1.51 1.80
C GLU A 132 -14.41 -1.39 1.91
N ARG A 133 -15.06 -0.67 0.98
CA ARG A 133 -16.53 -0.54 0.92
C ARG A 133 -17.21 -1.88 0.62
N THR A 134 -16.81 -2.56 -0.45
CA THR A 134 -17.39 -3.87 -0.80
C THR A 134 -17.20 -4.91 0.32
N GLY A 135 -16.05 -4.88 0.99
CA GLY A 135 -15.76 -5.77 2.12
C GLY A 135 -16.50 -5.41 3.42
N ALA A 136 -16.95 -4.16 3.58
CA ALA A 136 -17.81 -3.73 4.68
C ALA A 136 -19.26 -4.15 4.42
N ASP A 137 -19.76 -3.91 3.19
CA ASP A 137 -21.12 -4.27 2.78
C ASP A 137 -21.38 -5.78 2.90
N ALA A 138 -20.38 -6.61 2.58
CA ALA A 138 -20.47 -8.07 2.74
C ALA A 138 -20.58 -8.52 4.21
N ARG A 139 -19.97 -7.79 5.15
CA ARG A 139 -20.02 -8.10 6.60
C ARG A 139 -21.34 -7.66 7.22
N ASP A 140 -21.87 -6.51 6.80
CA ASP A 140 -23.16 -6.01 7.28
C ASP A 140 -24.34 -6.84 6.75
N GLY A 141 -24.29 -7.27 5.47
CA GLY A 141 -25.26 -8.22 4.93
C GLY A 141 -25.26 -9.59 5.64
N SER A 142 -24.08 -10.09 6.04
CA SER A 142 -23.97 -11.34 6.80
C SER A 142 -24.52 -11.23 8.23
N ARG A 143 -24.40 -10.06 8.88
CA ARG A 143 -24.98 -9.80 10.21
C ARG A 143 -26.49 -9.70 10.16
N ALA A 144 -27.05 -9.09 9.12
CA ALA A 144 -28.50 -8.97 8.95
C ALA A 144 -29.20 -10.34 8.75
N HIS A 145 -28.56 -11.29 8.07
CA HIS A 145 -29.09 -12.65 7.88
C HIS A 145 -28.89 -13.58 9.10
N GLY A 146 -27.93 -13.29 9.98
CA GLY A 146 -27.69 -14.07 11.21
C GLY A 146 -28.69 -13.79 12.33
N ALA A 147 -29.44 -12.70 12.26
CA ALA A 147 -30.38 -12.26 13.30
C ALA A 147 -31.83 -12.76 13.11
N GLN A 148 -32.08 -13.61 12.10
CA GLN A 148 -33.42 -14.14 11.77
C GLN A 148 -33.60 -15.63 12.13
N ARG A 149 -32.89 -16.14 13.14
CA ARG A 149 -33.07 -17.51 13.65
C ARG A 149 -33.52 -17.55 15.09
#